data_AF-A0A6A1VFA5-F1
#
_entry.id   AF-A0A6A1VFA5-F1
#
_cell.length_a   1.000
_cell.length_b   1.000
_cell.length_c   1.000
_cell.angle_alpha   90.00
_cell.angle_beta   90.00
_cell.angle_gamma   90.00
#
_symmetry.space_group_name_H-M   'P 1'
#
loop_
_entity.id
_entity.type
_entity.pdbx_description
1 polymer ?
#
loop_
_entity_poly.entity_id
_entity_poly.type
_entity_poly.pdbx_seq_one_letter_code
_entity_poly.pdbx_strand_id
1 'polypeptide(L)'
;MDAEASPFETSEMLASFLASTPLLRESWRLCDIANTTAVGSFVTEQLGDVGYIAFSGTRKAGSSEPPIPSDLVSLESTDKLFFPLHRHNEGEEPVMVHAGMLNLFLSIHASSSFKDQLDFSST
;
A
#
# COMPACT_ATOMS: atom_id res chain seq x y z
N MET A 1 -32.96 -26.92 5.13
CA MET A 1 -32.56 -25.65 4.51
C MET A 1 -31.34 -25.21 5.25
N ASP A 2 -30.17 -25.38 4.65
CA ASP A 2 -28.94 -24.84 5.22
C ASP A 2 -29.03 -23.32 5.11
N ALA A 3 -28.89 -22.63 6.23
CA ALA A 3 -28.88 -21.17 6.27
C ALA A 3 -27.60 -20.71 5.58
N GLU A 4 -27.73 -20.28 4.32
CA GLU A 4 -26.64 -19.63 3.60
C GLU A 4 -26.29 -18.35 4.37
N ALA A 5 -25.10 -18.33 4.98
CA ALA A 5 -24.62 -17.19 5.76
C ALA A 5 -24.62 -15.94 4.87
N SER A 6 -25.28 -14.89 5.33
CA SER A 6 -25.39 -13.65 4.56
C SER A 6 -24.00 -13.03 4.39
N PRO A 7 -23.65 -12.45 3.22
CA PRO A 7 -22.40 -11.71 3.03
C PRO A 7 -22.24 -10.53 4.01
N PHE A 8 -23.35 -10.05 4.57
CA PHE A 8 -23.34 -9.05 5.64
C PHE A 8 -22.79 -9.62 6.96
N GLU A 9 -23.29 -10.80 7.37
CA GLU A 9 -22.88 -11.47 8.62
C GLU A 9 -21.39 -11.85 8.58
N THR A 10 -20.89 -12.26 7.42
CA THR A 10 -19.46 -12.56 7.24
C THR A 10 -18.60 -11.29 7.29
N SER A 11 -19.07 -10.17 6.75
CA SER A 11 -18.37 -8.87 6.84
C SER A 11 -18.32 -8.32 8.26
N GLU A 12 -19.41 -8.44 9.03
CA GLU A 12 -19.47 -8.00 10.43
C GLU A 12 -18.52 -8.82 11.30
N MET A 13 -18.49 -10.15 11.09
CA MET A 13 -17.57 -11.04 11.79
C MET A 13 -16.11 -10.70 11.49
N LEU A 14 -15.76 -10.47 10.21
CA LEU A 14 -14.41 -10.09 9.82
C LEU A 14 -14.01 -8.72 10.40
N ALA A 15 -14.89 -7.72 10.31
CA ALA A 15 -14.63 -6.39 10.86
C ALA A 15 -14.44 -6.44 12.38
N SER A 16 -15.29 -7.19 13.08
CA SER A 16 -15.20 -7.40 14.54
C SER A 16 -13.90 -8.12 14.90
N PHE A 17 -13.52 -9.13 14.13
CA PHE A 17 -12.25 -9.84 14.33
C PHE A 17 -11.05 -8.89 14.14
N LEU A 18 -10.98 -8.15 13.03
CA LEU A 18 -9.90 -7.18 12.78
C LEU A 18 -9.82 -6.12 13.88
N ALA A 19 -10.96 -5.59 14.32
CA ALA A 19 -11.05 -4.60 15.40
C ALA A 19 -10.63 -5.17 16.77
N SER A 20 -10.76 -6.49 16.99
CA SER A 20 -10.29 -7.17 18.19
C SER A 20 -8.76 -7.35 18.21
N THR A 21 -8.09 -7.23 17.06
CA THR A 21 -6.63 -7.30 16.96
C THR A 21 -5.97 -5.93 17.14
N PRO A 22 -4.68 -5.88 17.52
CA PRO A 22 -3.91 -4.63 17.54
C PRO A 22 -3.67 -4.02 16.15
N LEU A 23 -3.91 -4.77 15.06
CA LEU A 23 -3.48 -4.43 13.71
C LEU A 23 -3.88 -3.01 13.30
N LEU A 24 -5.16 -2.66 13.47
CA LEU A 24 -5.68 -1.34 13.07
C LEU A 24 -5.09 -0.21 13.92
N ARG A 25 -4.99 -0.43 15.23
CA ARG A 25 -4.47 0.56 16.18
C ARG A 25 -2.98 0.83 15.92
N GLU A 26 -2.18 -0.22 15.80
CA GLU A 26 -0.73 -0.09 15.58
C GLU A 26 -0.42 0.45 14.19
N SER A 27 -1.14 0.01 13.15
CA SER A 27 -1.01 0.58 11.81
C SER A 27 -1.30 2.09 11.81
N TRP A 28 -2.39 2.50 12.47
CA TRP A 28 -2.75 3.92 12.53
C TRP A 28 -1.72 4.74 13.32
N ARG A 29 -1.28 4.24 14.48
CA ARG A 29 -0.23 4.89 15.27
C ARG A 29 1.05 5.09 14.45
N LEU A 30 1.48 4.08 13.69
CA LEU A 30 2.71 4.18 12.89
C LEU A 30 2.52 5.14 11.70
N CYS A 31 1.33 5.20 11.10
CA CYS A 31 0.99 6.21 10.10
C CYS A 31 1.08 7.64 10.67
N ASP A 32 0.58 7.87 11.89
CA ASP A 32 0.68 9.18 12.55
C ASP A 32 2.16 9.57 12.74
N ILE A 33 3.00 8.63 13.17
CA ILE A 33 4.45 8.84 13.29
C ILE A 33 5.07 9.17 11.92
N ALA A 34 4.80 8.36 10.89
CA ALA A 34 5.32 8.60 9.54
C ALA A 34 4.86 9.96 8.98
N ASN A 35 3.69 10.47 9.36
CA ASN A 35 3.24 11.80 8.92
C ASN A 35 3.99 12.96 9.59
N THR A 36 4.71 12.70 10.68
CA THR A 36 5.63 13.69 11.31
C THR A 36 7.02 13.70 10.68
N THR A 37 7.37 12.68 9.88
CA THR A 37 8.67 12.61 9.20
C THR A 37 8.66 13.35 7.86
N ALA A 38 9.78 13.31 7.13
CA ALA A 38 9.90 13.97 5.84
C ALA A 38 8.88 13.45 4.81
N VAL A 39 8.41 14.31 3.91
CA VAL A 39 7.44 13.92 2.87
C VAL A 39 8.04 12.85 1.95
N GLY A 40 7.30 11.78 1.70
CA GLY A 40 7.76 10.66 0.87
C GLY A 40 8.77 9.74 1.56
N SER A 41 8.96 9.89 2.88
CA SER A 41 9.69 8.94 3.71
C SER A 41 8.79 7.82 4.21
N PHE A 42 9.41 6.83 4.86
CA PHE A 42 8.74 5.70 5.48
C PHE A 42 9.36 5.44 6.87
N VAL A 43 8.59 4.78 7.72
CA VAL A 43 9.02 4.32 9.04
C VAL A 43 8.71 2.83 9.14
N THR A 44 9.65 2.08 9.71
CA THR A 44 9.46 0.65 9.99
C THR A 44 9.45 0.42 11.50
N GLU A 45 8.63 -0.52 11.95
CA GLU A 45 8.58 -0.93 13.35
C GLU A 45 8.23 -2.42 13.42
N GLN A 46 8.98 -3.18 14.21
CA GLN A 46 8.67 -4.59 14.47
C GLN A 46 7.99 -4.72 15.84
N LEU A 47 6.79 -5.28 15.86
CA LEU A 47 6.01 -5.53 17.08
C LEU A 47 5.74 -7.03 17.18
N GLY A 48 6.54 -7.71 18.02
CA GLY A 48 6.54 -9.17 18.08
C GLY A 48 6.92 -9.77 16.73
N ASP A 49 6.06 -10.63 16.20
CA ASP A 49 6.29 -11.33 14.93
C ASP A 49 5.78 -10.55 13.70
N VAL A 50 5.27 -9.33 13.89
CA VAL A 50 4.69 -8.52 12.82
C VAL A 50 5.59 -7.31 12.54
N GLY A 51 6.06 -7.20 11.30
CA GLY A 51 6.74 -6.02 10.77
C GLY A 51 5.74 -5.04 10.16
N TYR A 52 5.75 -3.79 10.64
CA TYR A 52 4.95 -2.71 10.13
C TYR A 52 5.82 -1.76 9.31
N ILE A 53 5.28 -1.29 8.18
CA ILE A 53 5.92 -0.30 7.31
C ILE A 53 4.87 0.77 7.01
N ALA A 54 5.07 1.96 7.55
CA ALA A 54 4.19 3.11 7.31
C ALA A 54 4.87 4.10 6.37
N PHE A 55 4.15 4.48 5.32
CA PHE A 55 4.59 5.52 4.39
C PHE A 55 3.98 6.85 4.79
N SER A 56 4.82 7.89 4.84
CA SER A 56 4.35 9.26 5.07
C SER A 56 3.43 9.73 3.93
N GLY A 57 2.40 10.50 4.27
CA GLY A 57 1.54 11.10 3.26
C GLY A 57 2.32 12.06 2.35
N THR A 58 2.10 11.95 1.04
CA THR A 58 2.61 12.94 0.10
C THR A 58 1.69 14.17 0.12
N ARG A 59 2.18 15.27 0.69
CA ARG A 59 1.51 16.57 0.52
C ARG A 59 1.73 16.97 -0.94
N LYS A 60 0.74 16.74 -1.81
CA LYS A 60 0.72 17.41 -3.12
C LYS A 60 0.73 18.90 -2.79
N ALA A 61 1.83 19.58 -3.10
CA ALA A 61 2.02 20.98 -2.75
C ALA A 61 0.89 21.81 -3.38
N GLY A 62 -0.12 22.15 -2.59
CA GLY A 62 -1.07 23.24 -2.83
C GLY A 62 -1.69 23.37 -4.22
N SER A 63 -1.93 22.31 -5.01
CA SER A 63 -2.73 22.46 -6.22
C SER A 63 -4.21 22.43 -5.81
N SER A 64 -4.82 23.61 -5.70
CA SER A 64 -6.27 23.82 -5.57
C SER A 64 -7.04 23.41 -6.84
N GLU A 65 -6.55 22.42 -7.58
CA GLU A 65 -7.08 21.97 -8.85
C GLU A 65 -7.62 20.55 -8.67
N PRO A 66 -8.83 20.25 -9.15
CA PRO A 66 -9.38 18.90 -9.06
C PRO A 66 -8.39 17.89 -9.65
N PRO A 67 -8.29 16.67 -9.11
CA PRO A 67 -7.39 15.66 -9.64
C PRO A 67 -7.74 15.43 -11.11
N ILE A 68 -6.89 15.96 -12.00
CA ILE A 68 -7.08 15.80 -13.43
C ILE A 68 -6.93 14.29 -13.72
N PRO A 69 -7.85 13.65 -14.45
CA PRO A 69 -7.73 12.24 -14.88
C PRO A 69 -6.48 11.92 -15.74
N SER A 70 -5.61 12.90 -16.00
CA SER A 70 -4.51 12.85 -16.97
C SER A 70 -3.22 12.20 -16.46
N ASP A 71 -3.12 11.86 -15.18
CA ASP A 71 -1.92 11.24 -14.61
C ASP A 71 -2.03 9.72 -14.51
N LEU A 72 -2.93 9.05 -15.25
CA LEU A 72 -2.95 7.60 -15.30
C LEU A 72 -1.94 7.06 -16.31
N VAL A 73 -1.11 6.11 -15.89
CA VAL A 73 -0.10 5.45 -16.73
C VAL A 73 -0.27 3.93 -16.66
N SER A 74 0.04 3.26 -17.77
CA SER A 74 0.03 1.80 -17.83
C SER A 74 1.15 1.22 -16.98
N LEU A 75 0.82 0.22 -16.16
CA LEU A 75 1.78 -0.54 -15.36
C LEU A 75 2.80 -1.32 -16.22
N GLU A 76 2.43 -1.62 -17.47
CA GLU A 76 3.27 -2.33 -18.46
C GLU A 76 4.49 -1.52 -18.89
N SER A 77 4.48 -0.21 -18.67
CA SER A 77 5.62 0.67 -18.95
C SER A 77 6.80 0.48 -17.99
N THR A 78 6.64 -0.33 -16.94
CA THR A 78 7.69 -0.59 -15.94
C THR A 78 8.44 -1.90 -16.22
N ASP A 79 9.74 -1.93 -15.92
CA ASP A 79 10.64 -3.04 -16.20
C ASP A 79 10.30 -4.32 -15.40
N LYS A 80 9.29 -5.06 -15.86
CA LYS A 80 8.87 -6.41 -15.40
C LYS A 80 8.44 -6.51 -13.93
N LEU A 81 8.55 -5.45 -13.14
CA LEU A 81 8.26 -5.46 -11.69
C LEU A 81 6.82 -5.91 -11.39
N PHE A 82 5.88 -5.55 -12.27
CA PHE A 82 4.47 -5.90 -12.13
C PHE A 82 3.99 -7.00 -13.08
N PHE A 83 4.91 -7.69 -13.77
CA PHE A 83 4.57 -8.78 -14.71
C PHE A 83 3.57 -9.83 -14.16
N PRO A 84 3.62 -10.24 -12.87
CA PRO A 84 2.64 -11.18 -12.31
C PRO A 84 1.19 -10.69 -12.35
N LEU A 85 0.96 -9.37 -12.36
CA LEU A 85 -0.38 -8.77 -12.48
C LEU A 85 -0.95 -8.87 -13.90
N HIS A 86 -0.12 -9.17 -14.90
CA HIS A 86 -0.51 -9.27 -16.31
C HIS A 86 -0.80 -10.73 -16.76
N ARG A 87 -0.70 -11.71 -15.84
CA ARG A 87 -0.68 -13.15 -16.17
C ARG A 87 -1.96 -13.71 -16.80
N HIS A 88 -3.05 -12.94 -16.87
CA HIS A 88 -4.35 -13.37 -17.42
C HIS A 88 -4.90 -12.47 -18.53
N ASN A 89 -4.15 -11.45 -18.97
CA ASN A 89 -4.68 -10.36 -19.80
C ASN A 89 -4.27 -10.45 -21.28
N GLU A 90 -4.16 -11.64 -21.87
CA GLU A 90 -4.00 -11.75 -23.33
C GLU A 90 -5.28 -11.25 -24.03
N GLY A 91 -5.36 -9.94 -24.28
CA GLY A 91 -6.47 -9.26 -24.94
C GLY A 91 -7.25 -8.23 -24.10
N GLU A 92 -6.88 -8.00 -22.83
CA GLU A 92 -7.53 -7.00 -21.97
C GLU A 92 -6.80 -5.65 -21.97
N GLU A 93 -7.50 -4.58 -21.56
CA GLU A 93 -6.92 -3.24 -21.40
C GLU A 93 -5.84 -3.25 -20.30
N PRO A 94 -4.71 -2.54 -20.50
CA PRO A 94 -3.63 -2.50 -19.51
C PRO A 94 -4.10 -1.93 -18.17
N VAL A 95 -3.50 -2.41 -17.08
CA VAL A 95 -3.76 -1.86 -15.74
C VAL A 95 -3.23 -0.43 -15.67
N MET A 96 -4.13 0.52 -15.44
CA MET A 96 -3.82 1.95 -15.32
C MET A 96 -3.70 2.37 -13.85
N VAL A 97 -2.63 3.09 -13.50
CA VAL A 97 -2.39 3.59 -12.13
C VAL A 97 -2.00 5.06 -12.12
N HIS A 98 -2.14 5.72 -10.97
CA HIS A 98 -1.71 7.11 -10.78
C HIS A 98 -0.18 7.24 -10.88
N ALA A 99 0.31 8.01 -11.86
CA ALA A 99 1.71 8.21 -12.20
C ALA A 99 2.52 8.75 -11.02
N GLY A 100 1.98 9.71 -10.26
CA GLY A 100 2.65 10.22 -9.07
C GLY A 100 2.84 9.17 -7.98
N MET A 101 1.92 8.20 -7.87
CA MET A 101 2.01 7.13 -6.87
C MET A 101 2.98 6.05 -7.35
N LEU A 102 2.95 5.73 -8.64
CA LEU A 102 3.92 4.83 -9.26
C LEU A 102 5.35 5.37 -9.13
N ASN A 103 5.55 6.66 -9.41
CA ASN A 103 6.86 7.30 -9.27
C ASN A 103 7.36 7.29 -7.82
N LEU A 104 6.48 7.57 -6.85
CA LEU A 104 6.83 7.48 -5.43
C LEU A 104 7.24 6.05 -5.05
N PHE A 105 6.45 5.06 -5.45
CA PHE A 105 6.73 3.66 -5.20
C PHE A 105 8.08 3.23 -5.81
N LEU A 106 8.32 3.56 -7.09
CA LEU A 106 9.58 3.22 -7.76
C LEU A 106 10.79 3.89 -7.08
N SER A 107 10.63 5.14 -6.63
CA SER A 107 11.68 5.86 -5.90
C SER A 107 12.02 5.17 -4.57
N ILE A 108 11.01 4.75 -3.81
CA ILE A 108 11.22 4.06 -2.53
C ILE A 108 11.78 2.65 -2.76
N HIS A 109 11.23 1.90 -3.71
CA HIS A 109 11.69 0.56 -4.07
C HIS A 109 13.15 0.55 -4.56
N ALA A 110 13.60 1.60 -5.24
CA ALA A 110 15.00 1.74 -5.65
C ALA A 110 15.95 2.04 -4.47
N SER A 111 15.44 2.61 -3.37
CA SER A 111 16.24 3.02 -2.21
C SER A 111 16.93 1.85 -1.52
N SER A 112 18.24 1.97 -1.26
CA SER A 112 18.97 1.00 -0.45
C SER A 112 18.43 0.94 0.98
N SER A 113 18.11 2.10 1.57
CA SER A 113 17.59 2.17 2.93
C SER A 113 16.28 1.40 3.13
N PHE A 114 15.47 1.30 2.07
CA PHE A 114 14.23 0.53 2.09
C PHE A 114 14.52 -0.97 1.97
N LYS A 115 15.43 -1.36 1.08
CA LYS A 115 15.86 -2.76 0.91
C LYS A 115 16.50 -3.31 2.19
N ASP A 116 17.37 -2.52 2.83
CA ASP A 116 18.07 -2.90 4.05
C ASP A 116 17.09 -3.13 5.22
N GLN A 117 15.97 -2.39 5.25
CA GLN A 117 14.93 -2.56 6.27
C GLN A 117 13.94 -3.68 5.95
N LEU A 118 13.86 -4.13 4.70
CA LEU A 118 13.04 -5.29 4.30
C LEU A 118 13.79 -6.61 4.44
N ASP A 119 15.13 -6.58 4.52
CA ASP A 119 15.96 -7.74 4.76
C ASP A 119 15.91 -8.13 6.24
N PHE A 120 14.75 -8.63 6.69
CA PHE A 120 14.58 -9.23 8.02
C PHE A 120 15.27 -10.61 8.12
N SER A 121 16.20 -10.93 7.21
CA SER A 121 16.98 -12.16 7.25
C SER A 121 18.08 -12.05 8.30
N SER A 122 17.86 -12.70 9.43
CA SER A 122 18.88 -13.21 10.37
C SER A 122 19.37 -12.23 11.45
N THR A 123 18.73 -12.27 12.61
CA THR A 123 19.46 -12.40 13.89
C THR A 123 18.78 -13.44 14.77
#